data_AF-A0AA36AZZ5-F1
#
_entry.id   AF-A0AA36AZZ5-F1
#
_cell.length_a   1.000
_cell.length_b   1.000
_cell.length_c   1.000
_cell.angle_alpha   90.00
_cell.angle_beta   90.00
_cell.angle_gamma   90.00
#
_symmetry.space_group_name_H-M   'P 1'
#
loop_
_entity.id
_entity.type
_entity.pdbx_description
1 polymer ?
#
loop_
_entity_poly.entity_id
_entity_poly.type
_entity_poly.pdbx_seq_one_letter_code
_entity_poly.pdbx_strand_id
1 'polypeptide(L)'
;MRESHFSTCERNFILQSISKKLRIDGRQPYDYRRLKITFGVERGCCQVELGKTRVLAQVTATVGQPKPNRPTDGILFVNVELSPMASPAFEPGRLSEFGVYVNRLMERCLKESRCLDTESLCIVAGEKVWIIRIDLHVLNHDGNLIDSASIAAITSLAHFRRPDVEVSGDEVTVYPVEEREPIALSLHHMPICVSFAFFQEGKYVLVDPTEKEEKVMDGKMVIGMNKYREICTLQMAGDMLLMHEQILRCSNIAVVKVTEITELIQKALENDKQARATGAKFGFAESMEPQKITAMKKNLAEVNMENLKSSEVNLLAENISDDSSSESSDSSESIRLWGAGTAKLGRNSSDISSSDDNSEVMELSPPHPAVAVPPRPAKPKSSLPPAESDIINIDDDSEDDVKVIQKTPDFAQKDESSGDEAGGQKLTLRELLMALKKKKCILKMHGKYRPIVVPGKTFSEKLAKY
;
A
#
# COMPACT_ATOMS: atom_id res chain seq x y z
N MET A 1 5.88 -12.70 -21.80
CA MET A 1 7.08 -11.85 -22.00
C MET A 1 8.12 -12.30 -20.97
N ARG A 2 9.42 -12.06 -21.17
CA ARG A 2 10.47 -12.57 -20.26
C ARG A 2 10.92 -11.48 -19.30
N GLU A 3 11.31 -11.89 -18.10
CA GLU A 3 11.96 -11.04 -17.11
C GLU A 3 13.22 -10.37 -17.67
N SER A 4 13.50 -9.16 -17.19
CA SER A 4 14.75 -8.47 -17.48
C SER A 4 15.92 -9.22 -16.84
N HIS A 5 16.88 -9.64 -17.67
CA HIS A 5 18.11 -10.26 -17.19
C HIS A 5 18.94 -9.24 -16.40
N PHE A 6 19.43 -9.68 -15.25
CA PHE A 6 20.19 -8.84 -14.34
C PHE A 6 21.70 -9.00 -14.56
N SER A 7 22.42 -7.90 -14.76
CA SER A 7 23.85 -7.94 -15.08
C SER A 7 24.69 -8.31 -13.86
N THR A 8 25.76 -9.09 -14.05
CA THR A 8 26.73 -9.40 -12.99
C THR A 8 27.39 -8.13 -12.44
N CYS A 9 27.62 -7.13 -13.28
CA CYS A 9 28.18 -5.84 -12.85
C CYS A 9 27.22 -5.11 -11.91
N GLU A 10 25.93 -5.05 -12.25
CA GLU A 10 24.91 -4.45 -11.40
C GLU A 10 24.78 -5.19 -10.07
N ARG A 11 24.77 -6.53 -10.09
CA ARG A 11 24.76 -7.36 -8.86
C ARG A 11 25.91 -7.02 -7.94
N ASN A 12 27.14 -7.04 -8.47
CA ASN A 12 28.33 -6.78 -7.69
C ASN A 12 28.34 -5.35 -7.15
N PHE A 13 27.90 -4.38 -7.95
CA PHE A 13 27.80 -2.98 -7.54
C PHE A 13 26.82 -2.79 -6.38
N ILE A 14 25.64 -3.43 -6.43
CA ILE A 14 24.65 -3.36 -5.35
C ILE A 14 25.20 -3.98 -4.07
N LEU A 15 25.80 -5.18 -4.15
CA LEU A 15 26.39 -5.85 -2.99
C LEU A 15 27.51 -5.03 -2.34
N GLN A 16 28.37 -4.40 -3.17
CA GLN A 16 29.42 -3.51 -2.68
C GLN A 16 28.87 -2.24 -2.03
N SER A 17 27.79 -1.67 -2.58
CA SER A 17 27.13 -0.49 -2.03
C SER A 17 26.47 -0.78 -0.68
N ILE A 18 25.79 -1.92 -0.57
CA ILE A 18 25.19 -2.39 0.69
C ILE A 18 26.27 -2.64 1.74
N SER A 19 27.45 -3.17 1.35
CA SER A 19 28.59 -3.33 2.26
C SER A 19 29.05 -2.00 2.87
N LYS A 20 28.93 -0.91 2.11
CA LYS A 20 29.23 0.45 2.56
C LYS A 20 28.03 1.14 3.23
N LYS A 21 26.92 0.43 3.42
CA LYS A 21 25.63 0.95 3.95
C LYS A 21 25.01 2.07 3.11
N LEU A 22 25.27 2.07 1.80
CA LEU A 22 24.71 3.04 0.86
C LEU A 22 23.67 2.35 -0.03
N ARG A 23 22.49 2.96 -0.16
CA ARG A 23 21.44 2.51 -1.10
C ARG A 23 21.53 3.27 -2.41
N ILE A 24 21.04 2.64 -3.48
CA ILE A 24 21.00 3.20 -4.84
C ILE A 24 20.16 4.49 -4.87
N ASP A 25 19.08 4.53 -4.08
CA ASP A 25 18.15 5.65 -4.01
C ASP A 25 18.62 6.78 -3.06
N GLY A 26 19.74 6.60 -2.36
CA GLY A 26 20.24 7.55 -1.34
C GLY A 26 19.56 7.49 0.03
N ARG A 27 18.59 6.59 0.22
CA ARG A 27 17.87 6.39 1.50
C ARG A 27 18.73 5.65 2.54
N GLN A 28 18.39 5.81 3.82
CA GLN A 28 18.95 5.00 4.91
C GLN A 28 18.45 3.55 4.84
N PRO A 29 19.14 2.60 5.50
CA PRO A 29 18.77 1.17 5.45
C PRO A 29 17.41 0.85 6.06
N TYR A 30 16.92 1.66 6.99
CA TYR A 30 15.67 1.41 7.71
C TYR A 30 14.49 2.29 7.25
N ASP A 31 14.67 3.06 6.18
CA ASP A 31 13.66 4.01 5.69
C ASP A 31 12.78 3.42 4.59
N TYR A 32 11.48 3.68 4.73
CA TYR A 32 10.48 3.38 3.70
C TYR A 32 10.52 4.39 2.55
N ARG A 33 10.05 3.97 1.38
CA ARG A 33 9.70 4.90 0.30
C ARG A 33 8.52 5.78 0.70
N ARG A 34 8.37 6.91 0.03
CA ARG A 34 7.21 7.78 0.16
C ARG A 34 5.93 6.97 -0.08
N LEU A 35 5.09 6.91 0.94
CA LEU A 35 3.78 6.27 0.91
C LEU A 35 2.72 7.32 0.53
N LYS A 36 1.97 7.08 -0.54
CA LYS A 36 0.80 7.87 -0.92
C LYS A 36 -0.43 6.96 -0.92
N ILE A 37 -1.46 7.38 -0.21
CA ILE A 37 -2.75 6.70 -0.14
C ILE A 37 -3.77 7.58 -0.84
N THR A 38 -4.47 7.00 -1.81
CA THR A 38 -5.54 7.67 -2.55
C THR A 38 -6.81 6.86 -2.44
N PHE A 39 -7.93 7.52 -2.18
CA PHE A 39 -9.25 6.89 -2.14
C PHE A 39 -9.98 7.03 -3.47
N GLY A 40 -10.76 6.02 -3.82
CA GLY A 40 -11.66 6.04 -4.95
C GLY A 40 -12.97 6.78 -4.64
N VAL A 41 -13.80 6.93 -5.67
CA VAL A 41 -15.16 7.50 -5.53
C VAL A 41 -16.01 6.59 -4.64
N GLU A 42 -16.00 5.28 -4.94
CA GLU A 42 -16.67 4.26 -4.17
C GLU A 42 -15.97 3.98 -2.83
N ARG A 43 -16.77 3.77 -1.78
CA ARG A 43 -16.26 3.42 -0.46
C ARG A 43 -15.69 2.00 -0.48
N GLY A 44 -14.48 1.83 0.05
CA GLY A 44 -13.72 0.57 -0.02
C GLY A 44 -12.82 0.41 -1.25
N CYS A 45 -12.79 1.40 -2.15
CA CYS A 45 -11.77 1.49 -3.19
C CYS A 45 -10.59 2.32 -2.66
N CYS A 46 -9.38 1.78 -2.68
CA CYS A 46 -8.17 2.54 -2.37
C CYS A 46 -6.99 2.13 -3.25
N GLN A 47 -6.15 3.10 -3.58
CA GLN A 47 -4.88 2.90 -4.26
C GLN A 47 -3.75 3.32 -3.34
N VAL A 48 -2.79 2.43 -3.16
CA VAL A 48 -1.58 2.69 -2.37
C VAL A 48 -0.39 2.70 -3.31
N GLU A 49 0.39 3.77 -3.23
CA GLU A 49 1.64 3.95 -3.94
C GLU A 49 2.78 3.97 -2.92
N LEU A 50 3.68 2.99 -3.03
CA LEU A 50 4.91 2.93 -2.24
C LEU A 50 6.08 3.18 -3.20
N GLY A 51 6.48 4.45 -3.31
CA GLY A 51 7.37 4.91 -4.37
C GLY A 51 6.76 4.64 -5.76
N LYS A 52 7.29 3.66 -6.50
CA LYS A 52 6.75 3.26 -7.80
C LYS A 52 5.84 2.03 -7.73
N THR A 53 5.87 1.26 -6.65
CA THR A 53 4.98 0.10 -6.47
C THR A 53 3.56 0.60 -6.24
N ARG A 54 2.60 0.11 -7.02
CA ARG A 54 1.19 0.55 -6.96
C ARG A 54 0.29 -0.65 -6.80
N VAL A 55 -0.56 -0.62 -5.78
CA VAL A 55 -1.55 -1.66 -5.50
C VAL A 55 -2.92 -1.00 -5.37
N LEU A 56 -3.90 -1.55 -6.08
CA LEU A 56 -5.31 -1.19 -5.95
C LEU A 56 -5.98 -2.24 -5.08
N ALA A 57 -6.77 -1.80 -4.11
CA ALA A 57 -7.61 -2.66 -3.28
C ALA A 57 -9.06 -2.26 -3.44
N GLN A 58 -9.92 -3.26 -3.65
CA GLN A 58 -11.36 -3.12 -3.69
C GLN A 58 -11.98 -4.07 -2.65
N VAL A 59 -12.93 -3.56 -1.88
CA VAL A 59 -13.72 -4.36 -0.96
C VAL A 59 -15.15 -4.45 -1.48
N THR A 60 -15.70 -5.65 -1.52
CA THR A 60 -17.09 -5.92 -1.87
C THR A 60 -17.75 -6.72 -0.75
N ALA A 61 -19.06 -6.52 -0.56
CA ALA A 61 -19.85 -7.27 0.41
C ALA A 61 -21.05 -7.91 -0.28
N THR A 62 -21.25 -9.19 -0.03
CA THR A 62 -22.41 -9.96 -0.51
C THR A 62 -23.05 -10.70 0.66
N VAL A 63 -24.35 -10.93 0.59
CA VAL A 63 -25.06 -11.77 1.57
C VAL A 63 -25.00 -13.22 1.07
N GLY A 64 -24.61 -14.14 1.95
CA GLY A 64 -24.57 -15.56 1.64
C GLY A 64 -24.71 -16.44 2.87
N GLN A 65 -24.69 -17.76 2.67
CA GLN A 65 -24.82 -18.71 3.76
C GLN A 65 -23.49 -18.89 4.52
N PRO A 66 -23.52 -18.97 5.86
CA PRO A 66 -22.33 -19.23 6.66
C PRO A 66 -21.82 -20.66 6.48
N LYS A 67 -20.60 -20.91 6.95
CA LYS A 67 -20.06 -22.27 7.00
C LYS A 67 -20.78 -23.06 8.10
N PRO A 68 -21.09 -24.36 7.88
CA PRO A 68 -21.83 -25.17 8.86
C PRO A 68 -21.07 -25.32 10.19
N ASN A 69 -19.73 -25.26 10.16
CA ASN A 69 -18.91 -25.35 11.37
C ASN A 69 -19.00 -24.10 12.27
N ARG A 70 -19.36 -22.94 11.71
CA ARG A 70 -19.47 -21.66 12.42
C ARG A 70 -20.63 -20.83 11.85
N PRO A 71 -21.87 -21.10 12.31
CA PRO A 71 -23.07 -20.45 11.77
C PRO A 71 -23.22 -18.96 12.18
N THR A 72 -22.46 -18.51 13.18
CA THR A 72 -22.50 -17.14 13.73
C THR A 72 -21.42 -16.22 13.15
N ASP A 73 -20.49 -16.75 12.35
CA ASP A 73 -19.36 -15.99 11.86
C ASP A 73 -19.59 -15.63 10.37
N GLY A 74 -19.38 -14.36 10.04
CA GLY A 74 -19.24 -13.91 8.66
C GLY A 74 -17.96 -14.44 8.00
N ILE A 75 -17.90 -14.34 6.67
CA ILE A 75 -16.80 -14.91 5.88
C ILE A 75 -15.96 -13.78 5.28
N LEU A 76 -14.65 -13.82 5.53
CA LEU A 76 -13.68 -12.95 4.86
C LEU A 76 -12.94 -13.73 3.77
N PHE A 77 -12.97 -13.22 2.54
CA PHE A 77 -12.16 -13.70 1.42
C PHE A 77 -11.14 -12.64 1.05
N VAL A 78 -9.89 -13.07 0.87
CA VAL A 78 -8.79 -12.21 0.42
C VAL A 78 -8.26 -12.83 -0.86
N ASN A 79 -8.15 -12.02 -1.90
CA ASN A 79 -7.64 -12.44 -3.19
C ASN A 79 -6.59 -11.44 -3.65
N VAL A 80 -5.45 -11.95 -4.11
CA VAL A 80 -4.37 -11.14 -4.65
C VAL A 80 -4.15 -11.55 -6.10
N GLU A 81 -4.43 -10.63 -7.01
CA GLU A 81 -4.22 -10.79 -8.43
C GLU A 81 -2.97 -10.03 -8.87
N LEU A 82 -2.03 -10.76 -9.47
CA LEU A 82 -0.86 -10.18 -10.10
C LEU A 82 -1.21 -9.83 -11.56
N SER A 83 -1.40 -8.55 -11.86
CA SER A 83 -1.67 -8.12 -13.23
C SER A 83 -0.40 -8.26 -14.09
N PRO A 84 -0.51 -8.69 -15.37
CA PRO A 84 0.59 -8.62 -16.33
C PRO A 84 1.11 -7.19 -16.57
N MET A 85 0.32 -6.18 -16.20
CA MET A 85 0.76 -4.78 -16.21
C MET A 85 1.86 -4.48 -15.19
N ALA A 86 1.87 -5.23 -14.08
CA ALA A 86 2.79 -4.96 -12.98
C ALA A 86 4.22 -5.43 -13.26
N SER A 87 4.36 -6.58 -13.92
CA SER A 87 5.64 -7.09 -14.40
C SER A 87 5.39 -8.01 -15.59
N PRO A 88 6.26 -7.97 -16.63
CA PRO A 88 6.18 -8.90 -17.76
C PRO A 88 6.35 -10.37 -17.37
N ALA A 89 6.83 -10.64 -16.15
CA ALA A 89 6.96 -11.97 -15.55
C ALA A 89 5.62 -12.60 -15.16
N PHE A 90 4.59 -11.78 -14.95
CA PHE A 90 3.29 -12.24 -14.47
C PHE A 90 2.42 -12.66 -15.64
N GLU A 91 2.12 -13.95 -15.71
CA GLU A 91 1.21 -14.51 -16.70
C GLU A 91 -0.25 -14.43 -16.19
N PRO A 92 -1.20 -13.96 -17.01
CA PRO A 92 -2.59 -13.89 -16.61
C PRO A 92 -3.18 -15.29 -16.43
N GLY A 93 -3.96 -15.50 -15.37
CA GLY A 93 -4.70 -16.73 -15.13
C GLY A 93 -3.94 -17.84 -14.39
N ARG A 94 -2.59 -17.78 -14.32
CA ARG A 94 -1.80 -18.68 -13.48
C ARG A 94 -1.11 -17.89 -12.38
N LEU A 95 -1.47 -18.19 -11.12
CA LEU A 95 -0.72 -17.65 -9.97
C LEU A 95 0.69 -18.25 -9.97
N SER A 96 1.70 -17.38 -10.07
CA SER A 96 3.09 -17.74 -9.87
C SER A 96 3.33 -18.21 -8.43
N GLU A 97 4.44 -18.88 -8.16
CA GLU A 97 4.83 -19.29 -6.80
C GLU A 97 4.86 -18.08 -5.84
N PHE A 98 5.37 -16.95 -6.35
CA PHE A 98 5.34 -15.67 -5.65
C PHE A 98 3.91 -15.18 -5.38
N GLY A 99 2.99 -15.27 -6.36
CA GLY A 99 1.58 -14.90 -6.16
C GLY A 99 0.90 -15.76 -5.09
N VAL A 100 1.14 -17.07 -5.09
CA VAL A 100 0.61 -17.99 -4.06
C VAL A 100 1.20 -17.65 -2.68
N TYR A 101 2.49 -17.35 -2.62
CA TYR A 101 3.17 -16.93 -1.40
C TYR A 101 2.55 -15.65 -0.82
N VAL A 102 2.39 -14.60 -1.63
CA VAL A 102 1.81 -13.32 -1.20
C VAL A 102 0.35 -13.51 -0.77
N ASN A 103 -0.44 -14.26 -1.55
CA ASN A 103 -1.85 -14.48 -1.23
C ASN A 103 -2.01 -15.22 0.11
N ARG A 104 -1.27 -16.31 0.32
CA ARG A 104 -1.29 -17.06 1.60
C ARG A 104 -0.83 -16.21 2.77
N LEU A 105 0.21 -15.39 2.60
CA LEU A 105 0.69 -14.51 3.65
C LEU A 105 -0.34 -13.44 4.01
N MET A 106 -1.00 -12.85 3.01
CA MET A 106 -2.07 -11.87 3.22
C MET A 106 -3.30 -12.47 3.89
N GLU A 107 -3.75 -13.64 3.44
CA GLU A 107 -4.81 -14.40 4.10
C GLU A 107 -4.46 -14.68 5.56
N ARG A 108 -3.23 -15.13 5.81
CA ARG A 108 -2.76 -15.42 7.16
C ARG A 108 -2.74 -14.17 8.02
N CYS A 109 -2.18 -13.07 7.50
CA CYS A 109 -2.05 -11.82 8.22
C CYS A 109 -3.41 -11.23 8.61
N LEU A 110 -4.43 -11.30 7.74
CA LEU A 110 -5.75 -10.72 8.01
C LEU A 110 -6.69 -11.69 8.76
N LYS A 111 -6.70 -12.99 8.39
CA LYS A 111 -7.61 -13.97 8.99
C LYS A 111 -7.14 -14.47 10.36
N GLU A 112 -5.85 -14.79 10.52
CA GLU A 112 -5.34 -15.32 11.80
C GLU A 112 -5.22 -14.24 12.86
N SER A 113 -4.95 -13.00 12.46
CA SER A 113 -4.94 -11.86 13.38
C SER A 113 -6.33 -11.55 13.94
N ARG A 114 -7.41 -11.90 13.23
CA ARG A 114 -8.78 -11.46 13.52
C ARG A 114 -8.88 -9.93 13.53
N CYS A 115 -8.37 -9.30 12.49
CA CYS A 115 -8.42 -7.85 12.35
C CYS A 115 -9.86 -7.32 12.24
N LEU A 116 -10.74 -8.10 11.60
CA LEU A 116 -12.16 -7.82 11.38
C LEU A 116 -13.02 -8.62 12.35
N ASP A 117 -14.05 -7.99 12.89
CA ASP A 117 -15.04 -8.66 13.72
C ASP A 117 -16.02 -9.46 12.86
N THR A 118 -15.79 -10.78 12.78
CA THR A 118 -16.66 -11.68 12.00
C THR A 118 -18.01 -11.94 12.65
N GLU A 119 -18.18 -11.70 13.95
CA GLU A 119 -19.46 -11.91 14.64
C GLU A 119 -20.43 -10.78 14.29
N SER A 120 -19.93 -9.54 14.16
CA SER A 120 -20.71 -8.37 13.73
C SER A 120 -21.30 -8.45 12.30
N LEU A 121 -20.83 -9.44 11.53
CA LEU A 121 -21.22 -9.69 10.15
C LEU A 121 -22.38 -10.69 10.03
N CYS A 122 -22.80 -11.34 11.11
CA CYS A 122 -23.95 -12.23 11.09
C CYS A 122 -25.26 -11.42 11.04
N ILE A 123 -26.17 -11.79 10.13
CA ILE A 123 -27.51 -11.20 10.04
C ILE A 123 -28.50 -12.15 10.73
N VAL A 124 -28.61 -13.38 10.21
CA VAL A 124 -29.42 -14.47 10.78
C VAL A 124 -28.51 -15.68 10.96
N ALA A 125 -28.36 -16.14 12.21
CA ALA A 125 -27.47 -17.23 12.54
C ALA A 125 -27.83 -18.50 11.77
N GLY A 126 -26.85 -19.06 11.06
CA GLY A 126 -27.02 -20.30 10.28
C GLY A 126 -27.67 -20.14 8.91
N GLU A 127 -28.24 -18.98 8.58
CA GLU A 127 -28.91 -18.77 7.30
C GLU A 127 -28.23 -17.68 6.44
N LYS A 128 -28.07 -16.46 6.98
CA LYS A 128 -27.58 -15.30 6.22
C LYS A 128 -26.49 -14.57 6.99
N VAL A 129 -25.31 -14.50 6.40
CA VAL A 129 -24.17 -13.74 6.91
C VAL A 129 -23.56 -12.89 5.80
N TRP A 130 -22.86 -11.84 6.20
CA TRP A 130 -22.07 -11.05 5.28
C TRP A 130 -20.79 -11.80 4.88
N ILE A 131 -20.57 -11.83 3.58
CA ILE A 131 -19.36 -12.31 2.94
C ILE A 131 -18.62 -11.08 2.42
N ILE A 132 -17.49 -10.76 3.04
CA ILE A 132 -16.64 -9.64 2.64
C ILE A 132 -15.50 -10.19 1.81
N ARG A 133 -15.31 -9.63 0.62
CA ARG A 133 -14.24 -10.00 -0.30
C ARG A 133 -13.34 -8.79 -0.52
N ILE A 134 -12.04 -8.99 -0.32
CA ILE A 134 -10.98 -8.03 -0.63
C ILE A 134 -10.26 -8.54 -1.86
N ASP A 135 -10.30 -7.77 -2.93
CA ASP A 135 -9.52 -8.02 -4.14
C ASP A 135 -8.38 -7.00 -4.20
N LEU A 136 -7.14 -7.50 -4.21
CA LEU A 136 -5.92 -6.72 -4.37
C LEU A 136 -5.40 -6.92 -5.78
N HIS A 137 -5.39 -5.86 -6.57
CA HIS A 137 -4.82 -5.85 -7.92
C HIS A 137 -3.49 -5.10 -7.90
N VAL A 138 -2.43 -5.81 -8.26
CA VAL A 138 -1.10 -5.21 -8.37
C VAL A 138 -1.00 -4.51 -9.72
N LEU A 139 -0.79 -3.20 -9.72
CA LEU A 139 -0.73 -2.39 -10.95
C LEU A 139 0.71 -2.20 -11.42
N ASN A 140 1.63 -1.97 -10.48
CA ASN A 140 3.06 -1.81 -10.77
C ASN A 140 3.91 -2.48 -9.69
N HIS A 141 4.91 -3.25 -10.09
CA HIS A 141 5.80 -3.96 -9.17
C HIS A 141 7.22 -3.39 -9.26
N ASP A 142 7.64 -2.62 -8.26
CA ASP A 142 9.01 -2.08 -8.11
C ASP A 142 9.60 -2.48 -6.75
N GLY A 143 9.36 -3.72 -6.32
CA GLY A 143 9.79 -4.25 -5.03
C GLY A 143 8.84 -3.97 -3.87
N ASN A 144 8.94 -4.78 -2.82
CA ASN A 144 8.14 -4.76 -1.60
C ASN A 144 6.61 -4.73 -1.82
N LEU A 145 6.12 -5.76 -2.51
CA LEU A 145 4.69 -5.92 -2.78
C LEU A 145 3.86 -6.19 -1.51
N ILE A 146 4.43 -6.89 -0.53
CA ILE A 146 3.69 -7.43 0.61
C ILE A 146 3.25 -6.29 1.54
N ASP A 147 4.15 -5.35 1.81
CA ASP A 147 3.87 -4.23 2.70
C ASP A 147 2.82 -3.31 2.04
N SER A 148 3.01 -2.96 0.76
CA SER A 148 2.04 -2.16 0.01
C SER A 148 0.67 -2.84 -0.09
N ALA A 149 0.61 -4.16 -0.29
CA ALA A 149 -0.63 -4.93 -0.28
C ALA A 149 -1.30 -4.94 1.11
N SER A 150 -0.53 -5.07 2.20
CA SER A 150 -1.06 -5.03 3.56
C SER A 150 -1.67 -3.68 3.91
N ILE A 151 -0.98 -2.60 3.54
CA ILE A 151 -1.48 -1.23 3.73
C ILE A 151 -2.75 -1.02 2.91
N ALA A 152 -2.77 -1.45 1.65
CA ALA A 152 -3.94 -1.33 0.79
C ALA A 152 -5.14 -2.11 1.33
N ALA A 153 -4.96 -3.36 1.78
CA ALA A 153 -6.03 -4.17 2.33
C ALA A 153 -6.63 -3.59 3.62
N ILE A 154 -5.79 -3.12 4.55
CA ILE A 154 -6.27 -2.51 5.79
C ILE A 154 -6.95 -1.17 5.55
N THR A 155 -6.37 -0.36 4.67
CA THR A 155 -6.93 0.95 4.32
C THR A 155 -8.28 0.80 3.62
N SER A 156 -8.41 -0.14 2.70
CA SER A 156 -9.68 -0.41 2.00
C SER A 156 -10.75 -0.94 2.97
N LEU A 157 -10.40 -1.87 3.87
CA LEU A 157 -11.30 -2.36 4.91
C LEU A 157 -11.80 -1.26 5.83
N ALA A 158 -10.92 -0.35 6.27
CA ALA A 158 -11.29 0.76 7.14
C ALA A 158 -12.15 1.81 6.43
N HIS A 159 -11.93 1.99 5.12
CA HIS A 159 -12.67 2.90 4.26
C HIS A 159 -14.05 2.34 3.85
N PHE A 160 -14.18 1.02 3.69
CA PHE A 160 -15.41 0.37 3.24
C PHE A 160 -16.59 0.62 4.19
N ARG A 161 -17.78 0.74 3.60
CA ARG A 161 -19.06 0.84 4.31
C ARG A 161 -20.02 -0.16 3.69
N ARG A 162 -20.64 -1.00 4.52
CA ARG A 162 -21.65 -1.98 4.09
C ARG A 162 -23.03 -1.33 4.08
N PRO A 163 -23.95 -1.75 3.19
CA PRO A 163 -25.34 -1.29 3.25
C PRO A 163 -26.02 -1.76 4.54
N ASP A 164 -27.01 -1.00 5.00
CA ASP A 164 -27.80 -1.33 6.18
C ASP A 164 -28.82 -2.44 5.86
N VAL A 165 -29.13 -3.24 6.87
CA VAL A 165 -30.01 -4.40 6.76
C VAL A 165 -30.98 -4.41 7.90
N GLU A 166 -32.27 -4.58 7.59
CA GLU A 166 -33.30 -4.82 8.57
C GLU A 166 -33.77 -6.27 8.50
N VAL A 167 -34.01 -6.83 9.68
CA VAL A 167 -34.45 -8.22 9.84
C VAL A 167 -35.86 -8.17 10.42
N SER A 168 -36.84 -8.53 9.59
CA SER A 168 -38.25 -8.67 10.00
C SER A 168 -38.60 -10.14 10.06
N GLY A 169 -38.37 -10.76 11.23
CA GLY A 169 -38.51 -12.21 11.40
C GLY A 169 -37.45 -12.95 10.57
N ASP A 170 -37.91 -13.69 9.55
CA ASP A 170 -37.04 -14.48 8.65
C ASP A 170 -36.70 -13.73 7.34
N GLU A 171 -37.39 -12.62 7.06
CA GLU A 171 -37.15 -11.80 5.88
C GLU A 171 -36.04 -10.77 6.15
N VAL A 172 -35.08 -10.71 5.21
CA VAL A 172 -33.92 -9.83 5.28
C VAL A 172 -34.00 -8.85 4.13
N THR A 173 -34.20 -7.57 4.45
CA THR A 173 -34.25 -6.47 3.48
C THR A 173 -32.94 -5.69 3.53
N VAL A 174 -32.24 -5.63 2.39
CA VAL A 174 -31.01 -4.84 2.24
C VAL A 174 -31.38 -3.50 1.64
N TYR A 175 -31.08 -2.41 2.35
CA TYR A 175 -31.38 -1.06 1.87
C TYR A 175 -30.26 -0.54 0.97
N PRO A 176 -30.59 0.09 -0.17
CA PRO A 176 -29.58 0.77 -0.98
C PRO A 176 -29.02 1.99 -0.24
N VAL A 177 -27.83 2.42 -0.67
CA VAL A 177 -27.07 3.54 -0.08
C VAL A 177 -27.85 4.87 -0.13
N GLU A 178 -28.83 4.99 -1.02
CA GLU A 178 -29.68 6.16 -1.20
C GLU A 178 -30.76 6.28 -0.11
N GLU A 179 -31.24 5.15 0.39
CA GLU A 179 -32.32 5.11 1.40
C GLU A 179 -31.76 5.18 2.82
N ARG A 180 -30.62 4.52 3.07
CA ARG A 180 -29.96 4.50 4.39
C ARG A 180 -28.46 4.70 4.28
N GLU A 181 -27.92 5.40 5.27
CA GLU A 181 -26.48 5.60 5.37
C GLU A 181 -25.74 4.26 5.59
N PRO A 182 -24.68 3.98 4.82
CA PRO A 182 -23.98 2.72 4.91
C PRO A 182 -23.08 2.68 6.16
N ILE A 183 -23.07 1.54 6.83
CA ILE A 183 -22.46 1.32 8.14
C ILE A 183 -20.98 0.93 8.00
N ALA A 184 -20.14 1.42 8.92
CA ALA A 184 -18.73 1.04 8.98
C ALA A 184 -18.51 -0.40 9.44
N LEU A 185 -17.42 -0.99 8.95
CA LEU A 185 -16.95 -2.29 9.46
C LEU A 185 -16.28 -2.11 10.82
N SER A 186 -16.54 -3.05 11.72
CA SER A 186 -15.88 -3.14 13.03
C SER A 186 -14.51 -3.79 12.90
N LEU A 187 -13.46 -2.97 12.88
CA LEU A 187 -12.07 -3.43 12.91
C LEU A 187 -11.55 -3.39 14.35
N HIS A 188 -11.11 -4.54 14.87
CA HIS A 188 -10.47 -4.61 16.18
C HIS A 188 -9.09 -3.96 16.15
N HIS A 189 -8.35 -4.19 15.06
CA HIS A 189 -7.00 -3.69 14.89
C HIS A 189 -6.51 -3.74 13.45
N MET A 190 -5.35 -3.14 13.20
CA MET A 190 -4.78 -2.90 11.87
C MET A 190 -3.40 -3.58 11.76
N PRO A 191 -3.34 -4.87 11.36
CA PRO A 191 -2.06 -5.54 11.14
C PRO A 191 -1.39 -5.05 9.85
N ILE A 192 -0.14 -4.61 9.96
CA ILE A 192 0.67 -4.14 8.84
C ILE A 192 1.89 -5.03 8.71
N CYS A 193 2.22 -5.42 7.47
CA CYS A 193 3.41 -6.19 7.16
C CYS A 193 4.61 -5.26 6.97
N VAL A 194 5.74 -5.64 7.56
CA VAL A 194 7.05 -5.02 7.37
C VAL A 194 8.01 -6.05 6.81
N SER A 195 8.55 -5.77 5.64
CA SER A 195 9.49 -6.64 4.93
C SER A 195 10.94 -6.21 5.17
N PHE A 196 11.73 -7.16 5.66
CA PHE A 196 13.17 -7.08 5.81
C PHE A 196 13.85 -7.92 4.73
N ALA A 197 14.83 -7.34 4.04
CA ALA A 197 15.72 -8.05 3.13
C ALA A 197 17.10 -8.20 3.78
N PHE A 198 17.69 -9.37 3.57
CA PHE A 198 19.00 -9.72 4.11
C PHE A 198 20.00 -9.96 3.01
N PHE A 199 21.23 -9.51 3.27
CA PHE A 199 22.34 -9.58 2.33
C PHE A 199 23.61 -10.09 3.02
N GLN A 200 24.42 -10.81 2.26
CA GLN A 200 25.70 -11.39 2.68
C GLN A 200 25.53 -12.25 3.93
N GLU A 201 24.71 -13.28 3.83
CA GLU A 201 24.46 -14.24 4.92
C GLU A 201 23.91 -13.57 6.19
N GLY A 202 23.08 -12.53 6.00
CA GLY A 202 22.38 -11.84 7.10
C GLY A 202 23.21 -10.79 7.82
N LYS A 203 24.40 -10.42 7.31
CA LYS A 203 25.21 -9.34 7.88
C LYS A 203 24.53 -7.98 7.77
N TYR A 204 23.88 -7.72 6.64
CA TYR A 204 23.17 -6.47 6.37
C TYR A 204 21.68 -6.71 6.28
N VAL A 205 20.92 -5.81 6.92
CA VAL A 205 19.46 -5.83 6.95
C VAL A 205 18.97 -4.52 6.35
N LEU A 206 18.06 -4.62 5.39
CA LEU A 206 17.38 -3.49 4.76
C LEU A 206 15.87 -3.61 4.93
N VAL A 207 15.21 -2.47 5.11
CA VAL A 207 13.76 -2.36 5.12
C VAL A 207 13.31 -1.84 3.76
N ASP A 208 12.17 -2.36 3.28
CA ASP A 208 11.56 -1.94 2.02
C ASP A 208 12.52 -2.05 0.81
N PRO A 209 12.88 -3.28 0.40
CA PRO A 209 13.75 -3.48 -0.76
C PRO A 209 13.08 -3.06 -2.07
N THR A 210 13.84 -2.44 -2.95
CA THR A 210 13.46 -2.18 -4.36
C THR A 210 13.54 -3.46 -5.20
N GLU A 211 12.96 -3.48 -6.40
CA GLU A 211 13.02 -4.66 -7.29
C GLU A 211 14.45 -5.15 -7.53
N LYS A 212 15.40 -4.21 -7.70
CA LYS A 212 16.82 -4.52 -7.90
C LYS A 212 17.45 -5.14 -6.64
N GLU A 213 17.09 -4.64 -5.46
CA GLU A 213 17.54 -5.19 -4.19
C GLU A 213 16.91 -6.57 -3.92
N GLU A 214 15.63 -6.79 -4.26
CA GLU A 214 14.95 -8.08 -4.13
C GLU A 214 15.57 -9.16 -5.04
N LYS A 215 16.10 -8.80 -6.21
CA LYS A 215 16.81 -9.75 -7.10
C LYS A 215 18.19 -10.18 -6.57
N VAL A 216 18.76 -9.44 -5.63
CA VAL A 216 20.13 -9.64 -5.11
C VAL A 216 20.12 -10.14 -3.66
N MET A 217 18.98 -10.13 -2.98
CA MET A 217 18.87 -10.58 -1.60
C MET A 217 19.07 -12.09 -1.47
N ASP A 218 19.69 -12.50 -0.36
CA ASP A 218 19.85 -13.92 -0.01
C ASP A 218 18.60 -14.46 0.68
N GLY A 219 17.91 -13.59 1.42
CA GLY A 219 16.70 -13.94 2.15
C GLY A 219 15.82 -12.75 2.48
N LYS A 220 14.55 -13.03 2.75
CA LYS A 220 13.50 -12.09 3.10
C LYS A 220 12.80 -12.55 4.37
N MET A 221 12.49 -11.61 5.26
CA MET A 221 11.63 -11.86 6.41
C MET A 221 10.51 -10.83 6.43
N VAL A 222 9.28 -11.30 6.58
CA VAL A 222 8.11 -10.46 6.75
C VAL A 222 7.58 -10.63 8.16
N ILE A 223 7.35 -9.51 8.83
CA ILE A 223 6.70 -9.49 10.15
C ILE A 223 5.42 -8.67 10.02
N GLY A 224 4.28 -9.31 10.25
CA GLY A 224 3.00 -8.64 10.44
C GLY A 224 2.86 -8.22 11.90
N MET A 225 2.79 -6.93 12.17
CA MET A 225 2.60 -6.40 13.52
C MET A 225 1.42 -5.43 13.58
N ASN A 226 0.90 -5.26 14.79
CA ASN A 226 -0.21 -4.37 15.07
C ASN A 226 0.26 -3.14 15.87
N LYS A 227 -0.57 -2.10 15.96
CA LYS A 227 -0.34 -0.91 16.80
C LYS A 227 -0.10 -1.26 18.28
N TYR A 228 -0.68 -2.37 18.76
CA TYR A 228 -0.48 -2.88 20.12
C TYR A 228 0.85 -3.62 20.34
N ARG A 229 1.76 -3.60 19.36
CA ARG A 229 3.07 -4.30 19.40
C ARG A 229 2.96 -5.82 19.48
N GLU A 230 1.82 -6.35 19.06
CA GLU A 230 1.60 -7.79 18.94
C GLU A 230 2.03 -8.26 17.55
N ILE A 231 2.71 -9.41 17.49
CA ILE A 231 3.09 -10.05 16.23
C ILE A 231 1.91 -10.90 15.76
N CYS A 232 1.35 -10.56 14.62
CA CYS A 232 0.29 -11.34 13.97
C CYS A 232 0.89 -12.50 13.18
N THR A 233 1.88 -12.21 12.33
CA THR A 233 2.51 -13.23 11.49
C THR A 233 4.01 -12.99 11.37
N LEU A 234 4.76 -14.07 11.22
CA LEU A 234 6.17 -14.03 10.88
C LEU A 234 6.41 -15.05 9.78
N GLN A 235 7.03 -14.61 8.69
CA GLN A 235 7.42 -15.47 7.58
C GLN A 235 8.86 -15.19 7.20
N MET A 236 9.67 -16.23 7.17
CA MET A 236 10.99 -16.19 6.57
C MET A 236 10.92 -16.92 5.23
N ALA A 237 11.53 -16.33 4.22
CA ALA A 237 11.64 -16.86 2.87
C ALA A 237 13.09 -16.71 2.39
N GLY A 238 13.61 -17.72 1.71
CA GLY A 238 15.01 -17.79 1.28
C GLY A 238 15.84 -18.74 2.15
N ASP A 239 16.99 -19.13 1.60
CA ASP A 239 17.87 -20.16 2.17
C ASP A 239 18.94 -19.50 3.03
N MET A 240 18.53 -18.90 4.15
CA MET A 240 19.44 -18.18 5.02
C MET A 240 19.22 -18.51 6.51
N LEU A 241 20.34 -18.57 7.23
CA LEU A 241 20.36 -18.77 8.67
C LEU A 241 20.35 -17.41 9.37
N LEU A 242 19.40 -17.21 10.30
CA LEU A 242 19.27 -16.00 11.08
C LEU A 242 19.49 -16.28 12.56
N MET A 243 20.24 -15.40 13.21
CA MET A 243 20.43 -15.44 14.66
C MET A 243 19.19 -14.88 15.37
N HIS A 244 18.86 -15.43 16.54
CA HIS A 244 17.70 -14.98 17.33
C HIS A 244 17.74 -13.47 17.64
N GLU A 245 18.91 -12.93 17.96
CA GLU A 245 19.10 -11.50 18.23
C GLU A 245 18.75 -10.60 17.05
N GLN A 246 19.02 -11.07 15.82
CA GLN A 246 18.69 -10.31 14.61
C GLN A 246 17.18 -10.23 14.42
N ILE A 247 16.46 -11.31 14.71
CA ILE A 247 14.99 -11.35 14.64
C ILE A 247 14.39 -10.38 15.65
N LEU A 248 14.90 -10.36 16.90
CA LEU A 248 14.47 -9.40 17.92
C LEU A 248 14.72 -7.95 17.51
N ARG A 249 15.90 -7.67 16.93
CA ARG A 249 16.22 -6.33 16.39
C ARG A 249 15.23 -5.91 15.30
N CYS A 250 14.94 -6.80 14.36
CA CYS A 250 13.98 -6.53 13.29
C CYS A 250 12.57 -6.30 13.85
N SER A 251 12.15 -7.07 14.86
CA SER A 251 10.85 -6.86 15.52
C SER A 251 10.74 -5.48 16.15
N ASN A 252 11.79 -4.99 16.83
CA ASN A 252 11.78 -3.65 17.41
C ASN A 252 11.69 -2.55 16.34
N ILE A 253 12.38 -2.72 15.22
CA ILE A 253 12.30 -1.79 14.08
C ILE A 253 10.90 -1.81 13.46
N ALA A 254 10.32 -3.00 13.29
CA ALA A 254 8.98 -3.16 12.74
C ALA A 254 7.92 -2.46 13.60
N VAL A 255 8.04 -2.48 14.93
CA VAL A 255 7.12 -1.74 15.82
C VAL A 255 7.08 -0.25 15.47
N VAL A 256 8.25 0.38 15.33
CA VAL A 256 8.35 1.82 15.03
C VAL A 256 7.72 2.12 13.65
N LYS A 257 8.02 1.29 12.65
CA LYS A 257 7.49 1.48 11.29
C LYS A 257 5.99 1.24 11.20
N VAL A 258 5.46 0.23 11.90
CA VAL A 258 4.01 0.00 11.94
C VAL A 258 3.29 1.16 12.62
N THR A 259 3.85 1.75 13.68
CA THR A 259 3.24 2.94 14.31
C THR A 259 3.19 4.12 13.36
N GLU A 260 4.29 4.44 12.67
CA GLU A 260 4.36 5.52 11.67
C GLU A 260 3.31 5.31 10.55
N ILE A 261 3.26 4.11 9.97
CA ILE A 261 2.33 3.80 8.88
C ILE A 261 0.87 3.83 9.36
N THR A 262 0.58 3.33 10.56
CA THR A 262 -0.78 3.35 11.12
C THR A 262 -1.26 4.78 11.31
N GLU A 263 -0.40 5.69 11.78
CA GLU A 263 -0.73 7.11 11.90
C GLU A 263 -1.00 7.75 10.55
N LEU A 264 -0.23 7.42 9.51
CA LEU A 264 -0.48 7.88 8.15
C LEU A 264 -1.83 7.39 7.60
N ILE A 265 -2.20 6.12 7.84
CA ILE A 265 -3.50 5.58 7.44
C ILE A 265 -4.63 6.32 8.16
N GLN A 266 -4.50 6.56 9.47
CA GLN A 266 -5.50 7.28 10.26
C GLN A 266 -5.69 8.72 9.78
N LYS A 267 -4.59 9.44 9.52
CA LYS A 267 -4.61 10.79 8.95
C LYS A 267 -5.28 10.80 7.57
N ALA A 268 -4.93 9.85 6.70
CA ALA A 268 -5.53 9.75 5.37
C ALA A 268 -7.05 9.49 5.43
N LEU A 269 -7.51 8.59 6.30
CA LEU A 269 -8.93 8.31 6.49
C LEU A 269 -9.69 9.51 7.04
N GLU A 270 -9.09 10.28 7.94
CA GLU A 270 -9.74 11.46 8.51
C GLU A 270 -9.84 12.59 7.48
N ASN A 271 -8.78 12.81 6.69
CA ASN A 271 -8.80 13.76 5.59
C ASN A 271 -9.86 13.41 4.54
N ASP A 272 -10.04 12.12 4.21
CA ASP A 272 -11.09 11.68 3.27
C ASP A 272 -12.50 11.89 3.83
N LYS A 273 -12.73 11.60 5.11
CA LYS A 273 -14.02 11.90 5.76
C LYS A 273 -14.34 13.39 5.73
N GLN A 274 -13.37 14.25 6.04
CA GLN A 274 -13.54 15.70 6.02
C GLN A 274 -13.83 16.18 4.60
N ALA A 275 -13.06 15.73 3.60
CA ALA A 275 -13.28 16.08 2.20
C ALA A 275 -14.68 15.68 1.69
N ARG A 276 -15.17 14.49 2.08
CA ARG A 276 -16.54 14.04 1.77
C ARG A 276 -17.59 14.86 2.50
N ALA A 277 -17.35 15.25 3.75
CA ALA A 277 -18.28 16.08 4.53
C ALA A 277 -18.40 17.51 3.97
N THR A 278 -17.30 18.09 3.49
CA THR A 278 -17.28 19.42 2.86
C THR A 278 -17.78 19.42 1.41
N GLY A 279 -18.10 18.24 0.83
CA GLY A 279 -18.50 18.11 -0.56
C GLY A 279 -17.39 18.46 -1.57
N ALA A 280 -16.12 18.38 -1.14
CA ALA A 280 -14.99 18.62 -2.04
C ALA A 280 -14.93 17.53 -3.12
N LYS A 281 -14.31 17.82 -4.27
CA LYS A 281 -14.12 16.79 -5.31
C LYS A 281 -13.21 15.69 -4.77
N PHE A 282 -13.68 14.45 -4.75
CA PHE A 282 -12.93 13.29 -4.27
C PHE A 282 -12.79 12.23 -5.38
N GLY A 283 -11.74 11.40 -5.27
CA GLY A 283 -11.45 10.30 -6.18
C GLY A 283 -10.08 10.39 -6.86
N PHE A 284 -9.74 9.34 -7.62
CA PHE A 284 -8.43 9.19 -8.26
C PHE A 284 -8.06 10.38 -9.16
N ALA A 285 -9.03 10.88 -9.93
CA ALA A 285 -8.80 11.96 -10.88
C ALA A 285 -8.46 13.31 -10.22
N GLU A 286 -8.89 13.56 -8.99
CA GLU A 286 -8.55 14.79 -8.25
C GLU A 286 -7.20 14.65 -7.52
N SER A 287 -6.87 13.44 -7.08
CA SER A 287 -5.58 13.14 -6.44
C SER A 287 -4.38 13.13 -7.38
N MET A 288 -4.64 13.10 -8.70
CA MET A 288 -3.61 13.20 -9.73
C MET A 288 -3.22 14.66 -9.91
N GLU A 289 -1.93 14.94 -9.81
CA GLU A 289 -1.39 16.28 -10.03
C GLU A 289 -1.72 16.76 -11.45
N PRO A 290 -2.43 17.89 -11.62
CA PRO A 290 -2.86 18.37 -12.93
C PRO A 290 -1.71 18.88 -13.81
N GLN A 291 -0.47 18.91 -13.28
CA GLN A 291 0.71 19.48 -13.93
C GLN A 291 1.72 18.42 -14.41
N LYS A 292 1.27 17.20 -14.74
CA LYS A 292 2.13 16.24 -15.47
C LYS A 292 1.84 16.32 -16.96
N ILE A 293 2.90 16.33 -17.77
CA ILE A 293 2.83 16.31 -19.25
C ILE A 293 1.94 15.16 -19.75
N THR A 294 1.86 14.07 -18.98
CA THR A 294 1.11 12.86 -19.31
C THR A 294 -0.37 12.88 -18.93
N ALA A 295 -0.84 13.90 -18.21
CA ALA A 295 -2.22 13.97 -17.73
C ALA A 295 -2.85 15.32 -18.11
N MET A 296 -3.94 15.28 -18.88
CA MET A 296 -4.77 16.44 -19.17
C MET A 296 -6.17 16.20 -18.62
N LYS A 297 -6.62 17.07 -17.72
CA LYS A 297 -8.02 17.12 -17.28
C LYS A 297 -8.68 18.32 -17.96
N LYS A 298 -9.69 18.08 -18.77
CA LYS A 298 -10.52 19.14 -19.39
C LYS A 298 -11.98 18.84 -19.07
N ASN A 299 -12.67 19.81 -18.47
CA ASN A 299 -14.13 19.76 -18.37
C ASN A 299 -14.67 20.26 -19.71
N LEU A 300 -15.33 19.38 -20.46
CA LEU A 300 -16.04 19.77 -21.67
C LEU A 300 -17.46 20.14 -21.26
N ALA A 301 -17.91 21.34 -21.63
CA ALA A 301 -19.32 21.68 -21.55
C ALA A 301 -20.05 20.96 -22.69
N GLU A 302 -21.10 20.21 -22.36
CA GLU A 302 -21.96 19.60 -23.36
C GLU A 302 -22.81 20.69 -24.02
N VAL A 303 -22.54 20.94 -25.29
CA VAL A 303 -23.37 21.83 -26.11
C VAL A 303 -24.39 20.98 -26.84
N ASN A 304 -25.66 21.09 -26.47
CA ASN A 304 -26.77 20.44 -27.19
C ASN A 304 -26.87 20.99 -28.61
N MET A 305 -26.32 20.26 -29.58
CA MET A 305 -26.40 20.62 -31.01
C MET A 305 -27.75 20.27 -31.65
N GLU A 306 -28.70 19.69 -30.91
CA GLU A 306 -30.01 19.30 -31.45
C GLU A 306 -30.89 20.51 -31.81
N ASN A 307 -30.71 21.65 -31.14
CA ASN A 307 -31.45 22.88 -31.44
C ASN A 307 -30.93 23.66 -32.66
N LEU A 308 -29.83 23.24 -33.29
CA LEU A 308 -29.24 23.94 -34.44
C LEU A 308 -29.78 23.47 -35.80
N LYS A 309 -30.61 22.42 -35.85
CA LYS A 309 -31.19 21.92 -37.11
C LYS A 309 -32.54 22.52 -37.49
N SER A 310 -33.18 23.29 -36.59
CA SER A 310 -34.49 23.92 -36.85
C SER A 310 -34.40 25.41 -37.23
N SER A 311 -33.23 26.04 -37.09
CA SER A 311 -33.05 27.48 -37.28
C SER A 311 -32.37 27.89 -38.59
N GLU A 312 -32.01 26.97 -39.49
CA GLU A 312 -31.47 27.30 -40.83
C GLU A 312 -32.52 27.30 -41.95
N VAL A 313 -33.79 26.97 -41.68
CA VAL A 313 -34.83 26.91 -42.73
C VAL A 313 -35.76 28.13 -42.77
N ASN A 314 -35.76 29.01 -41.75
CA ASN A 314 -36.72 30.11 -41.65
C ASN A 314 -36.13 31.55 -41.67
N LEU A 315 -34.88 31.75 -42.11
CA LEU A 315 -34.26 33.09 -42.20
C LEU A 315 -34.11 33.63 -43.63
N LEU A 316 -34.92 33.14 -44.58
CA LEU A 316 -35.01 33.70 -45.95
C LEU A 316 -36.43 34.13 -46.33
N ALA A 317 -37.29 34.43 -45.36
CA ALA A 317 -38.57 35.09 -45.62
C ALA A 317 -38.87 36.14 -44.54
N GLU A 318 -39.00 37.38 -45.02
CA GLU A 318 -39.64 38.53 -44.38
C GLU A 318 -38.83 39.34 -43.35
N ASN A 319 -38.23 40.43 -43.85
CA ASN A 319 -38.07 41.67 -43.10
C ASN A 319 -39.45 42.36 -43.02
N ILE A 320 -39.86 42.83 -41.83
CA ILE A 320 -40.41 44.19 -41.55
C ILE A 320 -40.92 44.29 -40.08
N SER A 321 -40.43 45.32 -39.39
CA SER A 321 -40.95 46.09 -38.23
C SER A 321 -41.10 45.50 -36.81
N ASP A 322 -40.46 46.23 -35.89
CA ASP A 322 -40.94 46.75 -34.59
C ASP A 322 -40.87 45.93 -33.28
N ASP A 323 -39.89 46.34 -32.46
CA ASP A 323 -39.95 46.81 -31.07
C ASP A 323 -40.06 45.89 -29.82
N SER A 324 -39.29 46.31 -28.80
CA SER A 324 -39.38 46.07 -27.34
C SER A 324 -38.69 44.87 -26.63
N SER A 325 -37.52 45.21 -26.03
CA SER A 325 -37.03 44.94 -24.65
C SER A 325 -37.35 43.64 -23.89
N SER A 326 -36.31 42.95 -23.40
CA SER A 326 -35.86 43.01 -21.99
C SER A 326 -34.68 42.06 -21.70
N GLU A 327 -33.82 42.48 -20.78
CA GLU A 327 -32.52 41.91 -20.42
C GLU A 327 -32.62 40.68 -19.50
N SER A 328 -31.67 39.75 -19.62
CA SER A 328 -31.00 39.17 -18.45
C SER A 328 -29.62 38.61 -18.81
N SER A 329 -28.64 39.14 -18.10
CA SER A 329 -27.21 38.85 -18.08
C SER A 329 -26.86 37.39 -17.78
N ASP A 330 -25.98 36.79 -18.58
CA ASP A 330 -25.01 35.82 -18.08
C ASP A 330 -23.69 35.88 -18.86
N SER A 331 -22.60 35.82 -18.11
CA SER A 331 -21.22 36.03 -18.51
C SER A 331 -20.76 35.05 -19.59
N SER A 332 -20.48 35.57 -20.79
CA SER A 332 -19.89 34.82 -21.90
C SER A 332 -18.38 34.63 -21.67
N GLU A 333 -17.97 33.43 -21.26
CA GLU A 333 -16.59 33.01 -21.42
C GLU A 333 -16.24 32.99 -22.92
N SER A 334 -15.23 33.77 -23.30
CA SER A 334 -14.79 33.89 -24.69
C SER A 334 -14.27 32.55 -25.22
N ILE A 335 -15.05 31.92 -26.11
CA ILE A 335 -14.67 30.71 -26.83
C ILE A 335 -13.58 31.08 -27.83
N ARG A 336 -12.33 30.70 -27.56
CA ARG A 336 -11.26 30.70 -28.56
C ARG A 336 -11.47 29.51 -29.49
N LEU A 337 -12.08 29.76 -30.64
CA LEU A 337 -12.10 28.83 -31.77
C LEU A 337 -10.67 28.70 -32.30
N TRP A 338 -10.05 27.54 -32.11
CA TRP A 338 -8.81 27.20 -32.79
C TRP A 338 -9.18 26.89 -34.24
N GLY A 339 -8.89 27.84 -35.14
CA GLY A 339 -9.13 27.68 -36.57
C GLY A 339 -8.41 26.46 -37.14
N ALA A 340 -8.97 25.88 -38.19
CA ALA A 340 -8.37 24.79 -38.94
C ALA A 340 -7.07 25.27 -39.61
N GLY A 341 -5.92 24.92 -39.03
CA GLY A 341 -4.64 25.27 -39.64
C GLY A 341 -3.43 24.98 -38.76
N THR A 342 -2.73 23.89 -39.11
CA THR A 342 -1.31 23.60 -38.82
C THR A 342 -0.99 22.80 -37.56
N ALA A 343 -1.30 21.50 -37.60
CA ALA A 343 -0.41 20.49 -37.03
C ALA A 343 0.03 19.58 -38.19
N LYS A 344 1.24 19.79 -38.70
CA LYS A 344 1.86 18.98 -39.74
C LYS A 344 2.28 17.64 -39.12
N LEU A 345 1.39 16.65 -39.15
CA LEU A 345 1.72 15.26 -38.87
C LEU A 345 2.27 14.63 -40.15
N GLY A 346 3.54 14.21 -40.14
CA GLY A 346 4.13 13.43 -41.23
C GLY A 346 3.39 12.11 -41.40
N ARG A 347 2.84 11.89 -42.60
CA ARG A 347 2.35 10.58 -43.05
C ARG A 347 3.45 9.92 -43.86
N ASN A 348 3.86 8.74 -43.41
CA ASN A 348 4.70 7.84 -44.18
C ASN A 348 3.75 6.97 -45.00
N SER A 349 3.81 7.08 -46.32
CA SER A 349 3.03 6.28 -47.28
C SER A 349 3.63 4.88 -47.41
N SER A 350 2.76 3.89 -47.56
CA SER A 350 3.13 2.58 -48.08
C SER A 350 3.13 2.58 -49.62
N ASP A 351 4.00 1.72 -50.15
CA ASP A 351 3.97 1.04 -51.45
C ASP A 351 4.48 1.79 -52.70
N ILE A 352 5.75 1.55 -53.04
CA ILE A 352 6.21 1.14 -54.38
C ILE A 352 7.27 0.04 -54.20
N SER A 353 7.18 -0.96 -55.06
CA SER A 353 7.87 -2.25 -55.07
C SER A 353 9.36 -2.23 -55.49
N SER A 354 10.01 -3.33 -55.09
CA SER A 354 11.06 -4.12 -55.76
C SER A 354 12.54 -3.70 -55.71
N SER A 355 13.33 -4.76 -55.46
CA SER A 355 14.73 -5.09 -55.82
C SER A 355 15.89 -4.50 -55.00
N ASP A 356 16.47 -5.41 -54.20
CA ASP A 356 17.87 -5.87 -54.20
C ASP A 356 19.04 -4.90 -53.94
N ASP A 357 19.78 -5.30 -52.89
CA ASP A 357 21.24 -5.37 -52.72
C ASP A 357 22.17 -4.13 -52.77
N ASN A 358 23.05 -4.14 -51.76
CA ASN A 358 24.47 -3.74 -51.75
C ASN A 358 24.94 -2.32 -51.35
N SER A 359 25.53 -2.29 -50.14
CA SER A 359 26.94 -1.94 -49.80
C SER A 359 27.56 -0.55 -50.04
N GLU A 360 28.16 -0.03 -48.95
CA GLU A 360 29.27 0.95 -48.84
C GLU A 360 28.95 2.42 -49.23
N VAL A 361 29.54 3.51 -48.69
CA VAL A 361 30.86 3.81 -48.12
C VAL A 361 30.76 5.04 -47.18
N MET A 362 31.70 5.18 -46.23
CA MET A 362 31.98 6.37 -45.41
C MET A 362 32.40 7.61 -46.21
N GLU A 363 32.05 8.82 -45.72
CA GLU A 363 32.91 10.00 -45.86
C GLU A 363 32.70 11.01 -44.72
N LEU A 364 33.80 11.63 -44.28
CA LEU A 364 33.97 12.46 -43.08
C LEU A 364 34.41 13.89 -43.48
N SER A 365 34.01 14.86 -42.64
CA SER A 365 34.55 16.24 -42.43
C SER A 365 33.91 17.40 -43.23
N PRO A 366 34.03 18.69 -42.80
CA PRO A 366 34.47 19.28 -41.52
C PRO A 366 33.48 20.34 -40.91
N PRO A 367 33.75 20.94 -39.72
CA PRO A 367 32.83 21.84 -39.02
C PRO A 367 33.14 23.35 -39.17
N HIS A 368 32.13 24.19 -38.86
CA HIS A 368 32.11 25.59 -38.34
C HIS A 368 31.10 26.52 -39.08
N PRO A 369 30.67 27.68 -38.53
CA PRO A 369 30.82 28.25 -37.17
C PRO A 369 29.50 28.73 -36.52
N ALA A 370 29.63 29.21 -35.28
CA ALA A 370 28.58 29.73 -34.39
C ALA A 370 27.77 30.90 -34.97
N VAL A 371 26.45 30.89 -34.71
CA VAL A 371 25.55 32.03 -34.90
C VAL A 371 24.83 32.35 -33.59
N ALA A 372 24.82 33.65 -33.29
CA ALA A 372 24.52 34.28 -32.02
C ALA A 372 23.07 34.12 -31.53
N VAL A 373 22.92 34.00 -30.21
CA VAL A 373 21.64 34.07 -29.48
C VAL A 373 21.29 35.53 -29.19
N PRO A 374 20.13 36.05 -29.62
CA PRO A 374 19.63 37.35 -29.16
C PRO A 374 18.87 37.23 -27.82
N PRO A 375 18.79 38.33 -27.03
CA PRO A 375 18.54 38.28 -25.59
C PRO A 375 17.05 38.15 -25.22
N ARG A 376 16.83 37.56 -24.05
CA ARG A 376 15.53 37.33 -23.38
C ARG A 376 14.93 38.66 -22.88
N PRO A 377 13.65 38.98 -23.18
CA PRO A 377 12.99 40.13 -22.57
C PRO A 377 12.51 39.84 -21.13
N ALA A 378 12.56 40.89 -20.31
CA ALA A 378 12.33 40.92 -18.87
C ALA A 378 10.86 40.69 -18.46
N LYS A 379 10.69 40.15 -17.25
CA LYS A 379 9.40 39.93 -16.56
C LYS A 379 8.75 41.27 -16.13
N PRO A 380 7.43 41.44 -16.25
CA PRO A 380 6.69 42.38 -15.42
C PRO A 380 6.23 41.73 -14.11
N LYS A 381 6.30 42.50 -13.00
CA LYS A 381 5.77 42.18 -11.66
C LYS A 381 4.37 42.78 -11.49
N SER A 382 3.43 41.97 -11.01
CA SER A 382 2.20 42.33 -10.25
C SER A 382 1.40 41.03 -10.06
N SER A 383 0.68 40.69 -8.99
CA SER A 383 0.53 41.09 -7.58
C SER A 383 -0.63 40.21 -7.06
N LEU A 384 -0.49 39.64 -5.85
CA LEU A 384 -1.50 38.95 -5.00
C LEU A 384 -1.77 37.44 -5.21
N PRO A 385 -2.06 36.69 -4.12
CA PRO A 385 -1.64 35.28 -3.95
C PRO A 385 -2.75 34.25 -4.23
N PRO A 386 -2.43 33.01 -4.61
CA PRO A 386 -3.39 31.91 -4.58
C PRO A 386 -3.41 31.23 -3.20
N ALA A 387 -4.62 30.85 -2.79
CA ALA A 387 -4.91 30.13 -1.56
C ALA A 387 -4.14 28.80 -1.46
N GLU A 388 -3.59 28.56 -0.28
CA GLU A 388 -2.88 27.35 0.10
C GLU A 388 -3.84 26.15 0.06
N SER A 389 -3.49 25.16 -0.76
CA SER A 389 -3.91 23.78 -0.58
C SER A 389 -2.86 23.10 0.29
N ASP A 390 -3.26 22.62 1.46
CA ASP A 390 -2.39 21.92 2.42
C ASP A 390 -1.75 20.66 1.80
N ILE A 391 -0.53 20.84 1.29
CA ILE A 391 0.43 19.75 1.06
C ILE A 391 1.30 19.71 2.31
N ILE A 392 1.17 18.66 3.11
CA ILE A 392 2.08 18.42 4.23
C ILE A 392 3.43 18.00 3.65
N ASN A 393 4.27 18.99 3.38
CA ASN A 393 5.72 18.85 3.20
C ASN A 393 6.35 19.17 4.55
N ILE A 394 7.07 18.21 5.12
CA ILE A 394 8.05 18.51 6.16
C ILE A 394 9.40 18.46 5.46
N ASP A 395 9.88 19.65 5.10
CA ASP A 395 11.30 19.88 4.86
C ASP A 395 11.94 20.05 6.24
N ASP A 396 12.65 19.02 6.71
CA ASP A 396 13.46 19.09 7.94
C ASP A 396 14.78 19.80 7.63
N ASP A 397 14.77 21.12 7.72
CA ASP A 397 15.97 21.96 7.86
C ASP A 397 15.87 22.73 9.20
N SER A 398 16.27 22.05 10.28
CA SER A 398 16.65 22.69 11.54
C SER A 398 17.58 21.77 12.32
N GLU A 399 18.86 22.15 12.33
CA GLU A 399 19.87 21.66 13.26
C GLU A 399 19.47 22.10 14.68
N ASP A 400 19.06 21.15 15.52
CA ASP A 400 18.99 21.35 16.97
C ASP A 400 19.84 20.28 17.68
N ASP A 401 20.95 20.76 18.24
CA ASP A 401 21.89 20.06 19.10
C ASP A 401 21.20 19.50 20.36
N VAL A 402 21.05 18.18 20.42
CA VAL A 402 20.73 17.50 21.70
C VAL A 402 22.01 16.87 22.26
N LYS A 403 22.71 17.66 23.09
CA LYS A 403 23.76 17.15 23.99
C LYS A 403 23.11 16.28 25.08
N VAL A 404 23.25 14.95 24.97
CA VAL A 404 23.09 14.05 26.12
C VAL A 404 24.44 13.47 26.53
N ILE A 405 24.79 13.83 27.75
CA ILE A 405 25.94 13.52 28.57
C ILE A 405 26.27 12.02 28.59
N GLN A 406 27.51 11.69 28.21
CA GLN A 406 28.15 10.43 28.52
C GLN A 406 28.24 10.26 30.04
N LYS A 407 27.71 9.15 30.55
CA LYS A 407 28.18 8.55 31.82
C LYS A 407 28.49 7.09 31.56
N THR A 408 29.77 6.82 31.31
CA THR A 408 30.38 5.52 31.56
C THR A 408 30.41 5.26 33.08
N PRO A 409 30.35 4.00 33.51
CA PRO A 409 31.09 3.59 34.67
C PRO A 409 32.23 2.66 34.24
N ASP A 410 33.45 3.10 34.56
CA ASP A 410 34.64 2.28 34.63
C ASP A 410 34.45 1.15 35.66
N PHE A 411 34.84 -0.07 35.32
CA PHE A 411 35.51 -0.96 36.28
C PHE A 411 36.45 -1.93 35.55
N ALA A 412 37.73 -1.54 35.58
CA ALA A 412 38.95 -2.32 35.78
C ALA A 412 39.06 -3.77 35.25
N GLN A 413 40.05 -3.95 34.38
CA GLN A 413 40.78 -5.19 34.15
C GLN A 413 41.31 -5.80 35.46
N LYS A 414 41.13 -7.12 35.60
CA LYS A 414 42.07 -8.00 36.31
C LYS A 414 42.20 -9.29 35.50
N ASP A 415 43.41 -9.51 35.00
CA ASP A 415 43.90 -10.81 34.59
C ASP A 415 44.03 -11.70 35.84
N GLU A 416 43.57 -12.95 35.75
CA GLU A 416 44.36 -14.13 36.15
C GLU A 416 43.67 -15.43 35.71
N SER A 417 44.52 -16.37 35.34
CA SER A 417 44.31 -17.69 34.76
C SER A 417 43.68 -18.73 35.69
N SER A 418 42.79 -19.57 35.16
CA SER A 418 42.75 -21.02 35.42
C SER A 418 41.74 -21.69 34.49
N GLY A 419 42.17 -22.71 33.76
CA GLY A 419 41.31 -23.56 32.95
C GLY A 419 40.43 -24.47 33.81
N ASP A 420 39.27 -24.80 33.28
CA ASP A 420 38.62 -26.11 33.46
C ASP A 420 37.66 -26.36 32.30
N GLU A 421 37.94 -27.45 31.56
CA GLU A 421 37.06 -28.02 30.55
C GLU A 421 35.83 -28.64 31.24
N ALA A 422 34.63 -28.29 30.80
CA ALA A 422 33.43 -29.07 31.10
C ALA A 422 32.53 -29.14 29.86
N GLY A 423 32.41 -30.36 29.34
CA GLY A 423 31.76 -30.70 28.08
C GLY A 423 30.28 -30.32 27.99
N GLY A 424 29.92 -29.79 26.82
CA GLY A 424 28.53 -29.56 26.45
C GLY A 424 27.78 -30.88 26.25
N GLN A 425 26.73 -31.09 27.03
CA GLN A 425 25.70 -32.08 26.71
C GLN A 425 24.74 -31.49 25.67
N LYS A 426 24.70 -32.08 24.47
CA LYS A 426 23.65 -31.85 23.48
C LYS A 426 22.33 -32.39 24.01
N LEU A 427 21.43 -31.51 24.44
CA LEU A 427 20.04 -31.83 24.73
C LEU A 427 19.23 -31.81 23.43
N THR A 428 18.43 -32.84 23.21
CA THR A 428 17.59 -32.95 22.01
C THR A 428 16.36 -32.05 22.13
N LEU A 429 15.84 -31.55 21.00
CA LEU A 429 14.65 -30.67 20.91
C LEU A 429 13.43 -31.22 21.69
N ARG A 430 13.35 -32.54 21.86
CA ARG A 430 12.29 -33.25 22.58
C ARG A 430 12.36 -33.05 24.11
N GLU A 431 13.56 -32.91 24.66
CA GLU A 431 13.81 -32.71 26.10
C GLU A 431 13.52 -31.26 26.52
N LEU A 432 13.87 -30.29 25.67
CA LEU A 432 13.49 -28.88 25.84
C LEU A 432 11.97 -28.67 25.79
N LEU A 433 11.26 -29.40 24.91
CA LEU A 433 9.81 -29.31 24.77
C LEU A 433 9.06 -29.95 25.96
N MET A 434 9.62 -31.02 26.54
CA MET A 434 9.13 -31.61 27.80
C MET A 434 9.36 -30.68 29.01
N ALA A 435 10.54 -30.05 29.11
CA ALA A 435 10.85 -29.10 30.19
C ALA A 435 9.96 -27.85 30.13
N LEU A 436 9.67 -27.34 28.92
CA LEU A 436 8.75 -26.21 28.71
C LEU A 436 7.29 -26.58 29.00
N LYS A 437 6.84 -27.80 28.69
CA LYS A 437 5.51 -28.28 29.10
C LYS A 437 5.37 -28.44 30.61
N LYS A 438 6.40 -28.93 31.31
CA LYS A 438 6.40 -29.06 32.79
C LYS A 438 6.34 -27.67 33.47
N LYS A 439 7.03 -26.65 32.94
CA LYS A 439 6.94 -25.25 33.42
C LYS A 439 5.61 -24.55 33.08
N LYS A 440 5.01 -24.83 31.92
CA LYS A 440 3.70 -24.25 31.53
C LYS A 440 2.51 -24.82 32.32
N CYS A 441 2.60 -26.05 32.82
CA CYS A 441 1.61 -26.62 33.74
C CYS A 441 1.62 -25.95 35.12
N ILE A 442 2.80 -25.58 35.62
CA ILE A 442 2.95 -24.94 36.95
C ILE A 442 2.38 -23.50 36.94
N LEU A 443 2.46 -22.79 35.80
CA LEU A 443 1.90 -21.43 35.64
C LEU A 443 0.40 -21.40 35.28
N LYS A 444 -0.24 -22.54 35.00
CA LYS A 444 -1.68 -22.61 34.67
C LYS A 444 -2.60 -22.89 35.87
N MET A 445 -2.04 -23.08 37.06
CA MET A 445 -2.80 -23.35 38.29
C MET A 445 -3.01 -22.11 39.20
N HIS A 446 -2.44 -20.96 38.85
CA HIS A 446 -2.68 -19.70 39.59
C HIS A 446 -3.36 -18.67 38.67
N GLY A 447 -4.68 -18.77 38.54
CA GLY A 447 -5.42 -17.79 37.74
C GLY A 447 -6.92 -17.99 37.78
N LYS A 448 -7.55 -17.26 38.72
CA LYS A 448 -9.00 -16.98 38.91
C LYS A 448 -9.68 -17.87 39.94
N TYR A 449 -10.15 -17.27 41.04
CA TYR A 449 -11.54 -17.32 41.54
C TYR A 449 -11.66 -16.55 42.87
N ARG A 450 -12.76 -15.80 43.02
CA ARG A 450 -13.17 -15.07 44.24
C ARG A 450 -13.33 -16.05 45.42
N PRO A 451 -13.00 -15.67 46.68
CA PRO A 451 -13.28 -16.53 47.82
C PRO A 451 -14.74 -16.39 48.24
N ILE A 452 -15.48 -17.50 48.16
CA ILE A 452 -16.71 -17.70 48.91
C ILE A 452 -16.32 -18.48 50.18
N VAL A 453 -16.70 -17.92 51.32
CA VAL A 453 -16.47 -18.43 52.68
C VAL A 453 -17.32 -19.67 52.94
N VAL A 454 -16.72 -20.82 53.30
CA VAL A 454 -17.27 -21.84 54.23
C VAL A 454 -16.10 -22.66 54.85
N PRO A 455 -16.10 -22.99 56.16
CA PRO A 455 -14.93 -23.52 56.87
C PRO A 455 -14.92 -25.05 56.98
N GLY A 456 -13.71 -25.63 57.11
CA GLY A 456 -13.52 -26.92 57.78
C GLY A 456 -12.61 -27.94 57.08
N LYS A 457 -11.65 -28.46 57.87
CA LYS A 457 -10.88 -29.72 57.71
C LYS A 457 -9.54 -29.67 56.96
N THR A 458 -8.52 -29.48 57.80
CA THR A 458 -7.17 -30.09 57.88
C THR A 458 -6.78 -31.31 57.02
N PHE A 459 -5.45 -31.44 56.90
CA PHE A 459 -4.57 -32.60 56.56
C PHE A 459 -4.01 -32.63 55.14
N SER A 460 -2.75 -32.20 54.93
CA SER A 460 -1.46 -32.88 55.16
C SER A 460 -1.07 -33.87 54.05
N GLU A 461 0.14 -33.63 53.55
CA GLU A 461 1.12 -34.61 53.07
C GLU A 461 0.64 -35.69 52.09
N LYS A 462 1.02 -35.52 50.81
CA LYS A 462 1.71 -36.60 50.09
C LYS A 462 2.36 -36.12 48.77
N LEU A 463 3.60 -36.58 48.64
CA LEU A 463 4.32 -36.92 47.41
C LEU A 463 5.18 -35.84 46.75
N ALA A 464 6.31 -35.60 47.42
CA ALA A 464 7.61 -35.61 46.77
C ALA A 464 7.85 -36.91 45.95
N LYS A 465 8.66 -36.77 44.89
CA LYS A 465 8.98 -37.71 43.79
C LYS A 465 8.04 -37.59 42.57
N TYR A 466 8.37 -36.70 41.63
CA TYR A 466 8.44 -36.94 40.16
C TYR A 466 8.93 -35.71 39.35
#